data_AF-A0A2K8M930-F1
#
_entry.id   AF-A0A2K8M930-F1
#
_cell.length_a   1.000
_cell.length_b   1.000
_cell.length_c   1.000
_cell.angle_alpha   90.00
_cell.angle_beta   90.00
_cell.angle_gamma   90.00
#
_symmetry.space_group_name_H-M   'P 1'
#
loop_
_entity.id
_entity.type
_entity.pdbx_description
1 polymer ?
#
loop_
_entity_poly.entity_id
_entity_poly.type
_entity_poly.pdbx_seq_one_letter_code
_entity_poly.pdbx_strand_id
1 'polypeptide(L)'
;MADDEYWSQWSPAAHARHERIMDRMKRATHWPPRYRLADDAPVPKWLREATDGLLCPPEAPTLQFARVWDRVDWPTLVAEHGDDLVVAGTVGAGGPHWAGVLRAWQVLEDAGHAPELDVDLSVDFAGTGLELTHGGISTGSNTLPGDEVLSAMTDALQVDCEMAWPSSGLRTERRRADGMPVPAVPIQARHSDCITTWIWAGLGPNDVPPR
;
A
#
# COMPACT_ATOMS: atom_id res chain seq x y z
N MET A 1 -19.50 -17.71 -3.97
CA MET A 1 -20.18 -16.57 -4.61
C MET A 1 -19.75 -16.54 -6.05
N ALA A 2 -20.69 -16.41 -6.99
CA ALA A 2 -20.34 -16.08 -8.37
C ALA A 2 -19.83 -14.63 -8.41
N ASP A 3 -18.90 -14.31 -9.30
CA ASP A 3 -18.30 -12.96 -9.39
C ASP A 3 -19.37 -11.85 -9.48
N ASP A 4 -20.48 -12.10 -10.19
CA ASP A 4 -21.62 -11.18 -10.31
C ASP A 4 -22.27 -10.81 -8.95
N GLU A 5 -22.31 -11.75 -8.00
CA GLU A 5 -22.88 -11.54 -6.67
C GLU A 5 -21.96 -10.67 -5.81
N TYR A 6 -20.63 -10.87 -5.93
CA TYR A 6 -19.64 -10.03 -5.25
C TYR A 6 -19.61 -8.61 -5.82
N TRP A 7 -19.73 -8.43 -7.13
CA TRP A 7 -19.77 -7.09 -7.76
C TRP A 7 -21.07 -6.31 -7.47
N SER A 8 -22.16 -7.00 -7.17
CA SER A 8 -23.47 -6.40 -6.90
C SER A 8 -23.57 -5.63 -5.58
N GLN A 9 -22.56 -5.77 -4.70
CA GLN A 9 -22.55 -5.07 -3.41
C GLN A 9 -22.32 -3.55 -3.54
N TRP A 10 -21.73 -3.09 -4.65
CA TRP A 10 -21.51 -1.67 -4.91
C TRP A 10 -22.66 -1.06 -5.72
N SER A 11 -23.02 0.18 -5.39
CA SER A 11 -24.06 0.89 -6.11
C SER A 11 -23.65 1.19 -7.57
N PRO A 12 -24.60 1.36 -8.51
CA PRO A 12 -24.28 1.83 -9.85
C PRO A 12 -23.52 3.16 -9.88
N ALA A 13 -23.73 4.02 -8.87
CA ALA A 13 -23.01 5.29 -8.75
C ALA A 13 -21.53 5.08 -8.38
N ALA A 14 -21.23 4.07 -7.54
CA ALA A 14 -19.87 3.69 -7.19
C ALA A 14 -19.10 3.18 -8.42
N HIS A 15 -19.70 2.27 -9.18
CA HIS A 15 -19.16 1.79 -10.46
C HIS A 15 -18.88 2.94 -11.43
N ALA A 16 -19.88 3.80 -11.68
CA ALA A 16 -19.72 4.93 -12.58
C ALA A 16 -18.64 5.91 -12.11
N ARG A 17 -18.46 6.09 -10.79
CA ARG A 17 -17.38 6.95 -10.26
C ARG A 17 -16.02 6.28 -10.47
N HIS A 18 -15.89 5.00 -10.17
CA HIS A 18 -14.66 4.24 -10.38
C HIS A 18 -14.21 4.30 -11.85
N GLU A 19 -15.11 4.03 -12.80
CA GLU A 19 -14.82 4.13 -14.24
C GLU A 19 -14.29 5.52 -14.62
N ARG A 20 -14.93 6.59 -14.13
CA ARG A 20 -14.47 7.97 -14.37
C ARG A 20 -13.10 8.26 -13.75
N ILE A 21 -12.75 7.64 -12.61
CA ILE A 21 -11.42 7.76 -12.02
C ILE A 21 -10.40 7.07 -12.93
N MET A 22 -10.68 5.82 -13.32
CA MET A 22 -9.79 5.02 -14.18
C MET A 22 -9.52 5.69 -15.52
N ASP A 23 -10.56 6.27 -16.16
CA ASP A 23 -10.45 7.05 -17.40
C ASP A 23 -9.57 8.32 -17.29
N ARG A 24 -9.29 8.75 -16.05
CA ARG A 24 -8.46 9.93 -15.73
C ARG A 24 -7.11 9.58 -15.13
N MET A 25 -6.79 8.30 -15.00
CA MET A 25 -5.44 7.85 -14.67
C MET A 25 -4.52 7.99 -15.88
N LYS A 26 -3.48 8.80 -15.73
CA LYS A 26 -2.44 9.00 -16.75
C LYS A 26 -1.15 8.39 -16.26
N ARG A 27 -0.49 7.65 -17.13
CA ARG A 27 0.81 7.05 -16.83
C ARG A 27 1.86 8.14 -16.62
N ALA A 28 2.55 8.08 -15.49
CA ALA A 28 3.64 8.98 -15.10
C ALA A 28 5.02 8.36 -15.40
N THR A 29 5.19 7.05 -15.20
CA THR A 29 6.46 6.34 -15.45
C THR A 29 6.24 5.04 -16.22
N HIS A 30 7.28 4.57 -16.91
CA HIS A 30 7.23 3.32 -17.65
C HIS A 30 7.49 2.08 -16.78
N TRP A 31 8.53 2.09 -15.95
CA TRP A 31 8.87 0.95 -15.09
C TRP A 31 9.47 1.41 -13.76
N PRO A 32 8.94 0.98 -12.60
CA PRO A 32 7.62 0.37 -12.45
C PRO A 32 6.52 1.33 -12.95
N PRO A 33 5.34 0.82 -13.38
CA PRO A 33 4.28 1.69 -13.88
C PRO A 33 3.68 2.50 -12.73
N ARG A 34 3.86 3.81 -12.77
CA ARG A 34 3.18 4.76 -11.88
C ARG A 34 2.22 5.64 -12.66
N TYR A 35 1.21 6.14 -11.97
CA TYR A 35 0.12 6.93 -12.52
C TYR A 35 -0.10 8.20 -11.71
N ARG A 36 -0.77 9.15 -12.34
CA ARG A 36 -1.30 10.38 -11.74
C ARG A 36 -2.73 10.57 -12.18
N LEU A 37 -3.50 11.30 -11.39
CA LEU A 37 -4.88 11.65 -11.73
C LEU A 37 -4.92 12.99 -12.45
N ALA A 38 -5.72 13.08 -13.52
CA ALA A 38 -5.96 14.35 -14.20
C ALA A 38 -6.68 15.36 -13.28
N ASP A 39 -6.58 16.65 -13.59
CA ASP A 39 -7.19 17.73 -12.79
C ASP A 39 -8.72 17.63 -12.67
N ASP A 40 -9.36 17.01 -13.66
CA ASP A 40 -10.81 16.76 -13.72
C ASP A 40 -11.23 15.39 -13.18
N ALA A 41 -10.31 14.61 -12.60
CA ALA A 41 -10.65 13.34 -11.97
C ALA A 41 -11.61 13.57 -10.79
N PRO A 42 -12.65 12.71 -10.58
CA PRO A 42 -13.65 12.87 -9.54
C PRO A 42 -13.14 12.42 -8.15
N VAL A 43 -11.99 12.98 -7.76
CA VAL A 43 -11.36 12.83 -6.46
C VAL A 43 -10.99 14.21 -5.90
N PRO A 44 -10.87 14.37 -4.57
CA PRO A 44 -10.44 15.63 -3.98
C PRO A 44 -9.07 16.08 -4.51
N LYS A 45 -8.90 17.41 -4.64
CA LYS A 45 -7.67 18.01 -5.17
C LYS A 45 -6.44 17.62 -4.31
N TRP A 46 -6.58 17.67 -2.99
CA TRP A 46 -5.51 17.34 -2.06
C TRP A 46 -4.99 15.91 -2.25
N LEU A 47 -5.86 14.95 -2.53
CA LEU A 47 -5.47 13.55 -2.73
C LEU A 47 -4.65 13.40 -4.02
N ARG A 48 -5.05 14.11 -5.08
CA ARG A 48 -4.28 14.13 -6.33
C ARG A 48 -2.89 14.72 -6.13
N GLU A 49 -2.79 15.82 -5.40
CA GLU A 49 -1.52 16.48 -5.12
C GLU A 49 -0.60 15.60 -4.25
N ALA A 50 -1.16 14.97 -3.21
CA ALA A 50 -0.42 14.08 -2.32
C ALA A 50 0.06 12.79 -3.00
N THR A 51 -0.58 12.37 -4.09
CA THR A 51 -0.29 11.09 -4.77
C THR A 51 0.24 11.25 -6.20
N ASP A 52 0.62 12.47 -6.63
CA ASP A 52 1.05 12.73 -8.01
C ASP A 52 2.24 11.87 -8.41
N GLY A 53 2.03 10.94 -9.34
CA GLY A 53 3.06 10.03 -9.83
C GLY A 53 3.41 8.88 -8.90
N LEU A 54 2.64 8.65 -7.82
CA LEU A 54 2.87 7.57 -6.85
C LEU A 54 1.91 6.38 -7.04
N LEU A 55 0.78 6.59 -7.73
CA LEU A 55 -0.27 5.59 -7.88
C LEU A 55 0.23 4.36 -8.66
N CYS A 56 0.17 3.18 -8.07
CA CYS A 56 0.31 1.88 -8.71
C CYS A 56 -1.02 1.41 -9.31
N PRO A 57 -0.98 0.46 -10.29
CA PRO A 57 -2.17 -0.25 -10.71
C PRO A 57 -2.93 -0.89 -9.54
N PRO A 58 -4.27 -1.01 -9.62
CA PRO A 58 -5.03 -1.77 -8.65
C PRO A 58 -4.69 -3.26 -8.71
N GLU A 59 -4.79 -3.95 -7.58
CA GLU A 59 -4.46 -5.38 -7.44
C GLU A 59 -5.60 -6.21 -6.83
N ALA A 60 -6.57 -5.56 -6.21
CA ALA A 60 -7.75 -6.19 -5.63
C ALA A 60 -8.91 -6.24 -6.66
N PRO A 61 -9.71 -7.32 -6.68
CA PRO A 61 -10.90 -7.43 -7.53
C PRO A 61 -12.08 -6.63 -6.97
N THR A 62 -11.86 -5.39 -6.54
CA THR A 62 -12.83 -4.47 -5.93
C THR A 62 -12.94 -3.17 -6.76
N LEU A 63 -13.67 -2.17 -6.27
CA LEU A 63 -13.57 -0.78 -6.77
C LEU A 63 -12.29 -0.05 -6.30
N GLN A 64 -11.20 -0.79 -6.13
CA GLN A 64 -9.87 -0.22 -6.00
C GLN A 64 -9.47 0.43 -7.33
N PHE A 65 -8.98 1.66 -7.27
CA PHE A 65 -8.45 2.36 -8.45
C PHE A 65 -6.94 2.53 -8.40
N ALA A 66 -6.34 2.49 -7.20
CA ALA A 66 -4.89 2.57 -7.07
C ALA A 66 -4.38 1.92 -5.78
N ARG A 67 -3.09 1.62 -5.79
CA ARG A 67 -2.29 1.30 -4.60
C ARG A 67 -1.18 2.34 -4.46
N VAL A 68 -0.74 2.65 -3.24
CA VAL A 68 0.40 3.55 -2.97
C VAL A 68 1.34 2.82 -2.03
N TRP A 69 2.62 2.74 -2.42
CA TRP A 69 3.69 2.17 -1.60
C TRP A 69 4.76 3.18 -1.22
N ASP A 70 4.74 4.36 -1.82
CA ASP A 70 5.72 5.40 -1.54
C ASP A 70 5.28 6.23 -0.34
N ARG A 71 6.23 6.98 0.21
CA ARG A 71 5.98 7.83 1.37
C ARG A 71 4.96 8.92 1.05
N VAL A 72 3.85 8.88 1.76
CA VAL A 72 2.80 9.91 1.82
C VAL A 72 2.47 10.12 3.29
N ASP A 73 2.32 11.36 3.74
CA ASP A 73 1.93 11.69 5.11
C ASP A 73 0.44 11.40 5.38
N TRP A 74 0.09 10.11 5.32
CA TRP A 74 -1.25 9.61 5.62
C TRP A 74 -1.76 10.02 7.01
N PRO A 75 -0.94 10.07 8.08
CA PRO A 75 -1.38 10.60 9.37
C PRO A 75 -1.99 11.99 9.26
N THR A 76 -1.29 12.93 8.63
CA THR A 76 -1.77 14.31 8.45
C THR A 76 -2.98 14.34 7.53
N LEU A 77 -2.94 13.64 6.39
CA LEU A 77 -4.06 13.65 5.43
C LEU A 77 -5.36 13.12 6.02
N VAL A 78 -5.32 12.03 6.80
CA VAL A 78 -6.52 11.49 7.45
C VAL A 78 -7.03 12.42 8.56
N ALA A 79 -6.12 13.08 9.29
CA ALA A 79 -6.51 14.06 10.31
C ALA A 79 -7.18 15.31 9.70
N GLU A 80 -6.71 15.77 8.54
CA GLU A 80 -7.22 16.98 7.87
C GLU A 80 -8.43 16.72 6.97
N HIS A 81 -8.56 15.51 6.43
CA HIS A 81 -9.53 15.18 5.38
C HIS A 81 -10.37 13.93 5.64
N GLY A 82 -10.51 13.51 6.91
CA GLY A 82 -11.25 12.31 7.30
C GLY A 82 -12.73 12.26 6.87
N ASP A 83 -13.34 13.40 6.54
CA ASP A 83 -14.71 13.47 5.99
C ASP A 83 -14.76 13.04 4.50
N ASP A 84 -13.67 13.23 3.75
CA ASP A 84 -13.58 12.87 2.32
C ASP A 84 -12.91 11.50 2.09
N LEU A 85 -12.06 11.07 3.02
CA LEU A 85 -11.28 9.83 2.98
C LEU A 85 -11.43 9.06 4.29
N VAL A 86 -12.12 7.93 4.23
CA VAL A 86 -12.42 7.09 5.40
C VAL A 86 -11.47 5.90 5.46
N VAL A 87 -10.93 5.62 6.65
CA VAL A 87 -10.18 4.39 6.89
C VAL A 87 -11.16 3.22 6.99
N ALA A 88 -11.22 2.40 5.94
CA ALA A 88 -12.11 1.23 5.88
C ALA A 88 -11.54 0.01 6.61
N GLY A 89 -10.25 0.04 6.98
CA GLY A 89 -9.59 -0.97 7.79
C GLY A 89 -8.35 -1.54 7.13
N THR A 90 -8.10 -2.83 7.32
CA THR A 90 -6.92 -3.52 6.82
C THR A 90 -7.22 -4.23 5.50
N VAL A 91 -6.19 -4.42 4.68
CA VAL A 91 -6.23 -5.35 3.55
C VAL A 91 -6.24 -6.79 4.09
N GLY A 92 -7.02 -7.66 3.47
CA GLY A 92 -7.14 -9.07 3.88
C GLY A 92 -8.15 -9.27 5.00
N ALA A 93 -7.97 -10.32 5.80
CA ALA A 93 -8.92 -10.71 6.83
C ALA A 93 -8.59 -10.16 8.22
N GLY A 94 -7.55 -9.33 8.33
CA GLY A 94 -6.98 -8.94 9.61
C GLY A 94 -5.88 -7.88 9.54
N GLY A 95 -5.44 -7.40 10.70
CA GLY A 95 -4.31 -6.48 10.84
C GLY A 95 -4.45 -5.47 11.98
N PRO A 96 -3.45 -4.59 12.16
CA PRO A 96 -3.42 -3.59 13.21
C PRO A 96 -4.55 -2.57 13.04
N HIS A 97 -5.00 -1.98 14.14
CA HIS A 97 -5.90 -0.83 14.04
C HIS A 97 -5.18 0.39 13.45
N TRP A 98 -5.91 1.26 12.75
CA TRP A 98 -5.34 2.48 12.16
C TRP A 98 -4.56 3.31 13.17
N ALA A 99 -5.07 3.48 14.39
CA ALA A 99 -4.35 4.19 15.46
C ALA A 99 -2.99 3.55 15.81
N GLY A 100 -2.90 2.21 15.76
CA GLY A 100 -1.65 1.48 15.94
C GLY A 100 -0.69 1.69 14.77
N VAL A 101 -1.20 1.71 13.53
CA VAL A 101 -0.43 2.03 12.33
C VAL A 101 0.13 3.46 12.36
N LEU A 102 -0.68 4.45 12.75
CA LEU A 102 -0.23 5.84 12.92
C LEU A 102 0.85 5.96 13.99
N ARG A 103 0.71 5.22 15.10
CA ARG A 103 1.74 5.17 16.14
C ARG A 103 3.04 4.54 15.63
N ALA A 104 2.93 3.45 14.87
CA ALA A 104 4.08 2.78 14.24
C ALA A 104 4.79 3.71 13.23
N TRP A 105 4.03 4.45 12.42
CA TRP A 105 4.57 5.49 11.55
C TRP A 105 5.40 6.50 12.32
N GLN A 106 4.85 7.05 13.42
CA GLN A 106 5.56 8.04 14.23
C GLN A 106 6.83 7.47 14.87
N VAL A 107 6.80 6.21 15.34
CA VAL A 107 7.98 5.53 15.89
C VAL A 107 9.11 5.47 14.86
N LEU A 108 8.80 5.15 13.60
CA LEU A 108 9.78 5.11 12.52
C LEU A 108 10.30 6.51 12.18
N GLU A 109 9.41 7.49 12.06
CA GLU A 109 9.77 8.88 11.77
C GLU A 109 10.70 9.46 12.87
N ASP A 110 10.37 9.25 14.15
CA ASP A 110 11.17 9.71 15.30
C ASP A 110 12.56 9.04 15.35
N ALA A 111 12.67 7.82 14.82
CA ALA A 111 13.93 7.10 14.69
C ALA A 111 14.76 7.52 13.45
N GLY A 112 14.29 8.50 12.67
CA GLY A 112 14.97 9.02 11.49
C GLY A 112 14.78 8.16 10.24
N HIS A 113 13.79 7.27 10.23
CA HIS A 113 13.38 6.54 9.04
C HIS A 113 12.45 7.40 8.16
N ALA A 114 12.08 6.87 6.99
CA ALA A 114 11.16 7.52 6.07
C ALA A 114 9.99 6.59 5.77
N PRO A 115 9.12 6.33 6.77
CA PRO A 115 8.11 5.29 6.69
C PRO A 115 7.25 5.37 5.44
N GLU A 116 6.92 4.19 4.92
CA GLU A 116 6.08 4.01 3.74
C GLU A 116 4.93 3.08 4.11
N LEU A 117 3.71 3.50 3.83
CA LEU A 117 2.52 2.68 4.07
C LEU A 117 2.04 2.12 2.75
N ASP A 118 1.74 0.84 2.80
CA ASP A 118 1.03 0.15 1.74
C ASP A 118 -0.47 0.43 1.87
N VAL A 119 -0.98 1.29 0.99
CA VAL A 119 -2.36 1.80 1.02
C VAL A 119 -3.07 1.52 -0.30
N ASP A 120 -4.21 0.85 -0.22
CA ASP A 120 -5.15 0.74 -1.32
C ASP A 120 -6.17 1.88 -1.25
N LEU A 121 -6.45 2.50 -2.40
CA LEU A 121 -7.45 3.54 -2.55
C LEU A 121 -8.62 3.01 -3.38
N SER A 122 -9.82 3.10 -2.80
CA SER A 122 -11.05 2.56 -3.37
C SER A 122 -12.21 3.54 -3.32
N VAL A 123 -13.23 3.30 -4.13
CA VAL A 123 -14.53 3.97 -4.03
C VAL A 123 -15.40 3.21 -3.02
N ASP A 124 -16.08 3.94 -2.12
CA ASP A 124 -16.99 3.34 -1.13
C ASP A 124 -18.20 2.64 -1.79
N PHE A 125 -18.95 1.88 -0.99
CA PHE A 125 -20.15 1.16 -1.47
C PHE A 125 -21.21 2.05 -2.14
N ALA A 126 -21.33 3.30 -1.67
CA ALA A 126 -22.35 4.24 -2.14
C ALA A 126 -21.91 5.04 -3.39
N GLY A 127 -20.61 5.16 -3.65
CA GLY A 127 -20.01 6.04 -4.64
C GLY A 127 -19.78 7.47 -4.14
N THR A 128 -20.01 7.76 -2.87
CA THR A 128 -20.00 9.11 -2.28
C THR A 128 -18.65 9.51 -1.70
N GLY A 129 -17.94 8.56 -1.08
CA GLY A 129 -16.64 8.75 -0.46
C GLY A 129 -15.51 7.98 -1.15
N LEU A 130 -14.31 8.18 -0.63
CA LEU A 130 -13.16 7.34 -0.92
C LEU A 130 -12.78 6.59 0.36
N GLU A 131 -12.32 5.36 0.18
CA GLU A 131 -11.86 4.51 1.26
C GLU A 131 -10.37 4.24 1.10
N LEU A 132 -9.67 4.20 2.24
CA LEU A 132 -8.35 3.59 2.31
C LEU A 132 -8.37 2.30 3.12
N THR A 133 -7.66 1.30 2.61
CA THR A 133 -7.27 0.10 3.36
C THR A 133 -5.77 -0.03 3.39
N HIS A 134 -5.20 -0.59 4.44
CA HIS A 134 -3.75 -0.70 4.61
C HIS A 134 -3.26 -2.14 4.76
N GLY A 135 -2.14 -2.48 4.11
CA GLY A 135 -1.60 -3.84 4.05
C GLY A 135 -0.25 -4.07 4.72
N GLY A 136 0.47 -2.99 5.01
CA GLY A 136 1.79 -3.05 5.64
C GLY A 136 2.42 -1.69 5.85
N ILE A 137 3.51 -1.65 6.61
CA ILE A 137 4.36 -0.48 6.78
C ILE A 137 5.82 -0.89 6.58
N SER A 138 6.61 -0.04 5.94
CA SER A 138 8.04 -0.22 5.72
C SER A 138 8.82 0.92 6.39
N THR A 139 10.11 0.70 6.69
CA THR A 139 10.99 1.79 7.15
C THR A 139 11.23 2.86 6.08
N GLY A 140 11.02 2.54 4.79
CA GLY A 140 11.31 3.39 3.63
C GLY A 140 12.70 4.02 3.64
N SER A 141 13.62 3.40 4.38
CA SER A 141 14.97 3.90 4.61
C SER A 141 15.95 2.76 4.34
N ASN A 142 17.12 3.09 3.83
CA ASN A 142 18.19 2.11 3.60
C ASN A 142 18.94 1.74 4.88
N THR A 143 18.28 1.87 6.03
CA THR A 143 18.83 1.63 7.37
C THR A 143 17.92 0.70 8.13
N LEU A 144 18.52 -0.33 8.75
CA LEU A 144 17.79 -1.27 9.58
C LEU A 144 17.38 -0.60 10.90
N PRO A 145 16.17 -0.86 11.41
CA PRO A 145 15.77 -0.43 12.73
C PRO A 145 16.58 -1.19 13.80
N GLY A 146 16.95 -0.51 14.89
CA GLY A 146 17.54 -1.16 16.06
C GLY A 146 16.49 -1.91 16.89
N ASP A 147 16.94 -2.72 17.85
CA ASP A 147 16.06 -3.57 18.68
C ASP A 147 14.99 -2.76 19.44
N GLU A 148 15.32 -1.56 19.90
CA GLU A 148 14.36 -0.66 20.58
C GLU A 148 13.23 -0.22 19.63
N VAL A 149 13.56 0.12 18.39
CA VAL A 149 12.57 0.50 17.36
C VAL A 149 11.72 -0.71 17.00
N LEU A 150 12.32 -1.89 16.84
CA LEU A 150 11.59 -3.14 16.58
C LEU A 150 10.59 -3.44 17.71
N SER A 151 11.00 -3.31 18.97
CA SER A 151 10.11 -3.52 20.12
C SER A 151 8.96 -2.51 20.14
N ALA A 152 9.25 -1.23 19.92
CA ALA A 152 8.24 -0.18 19.89
C ALA A 152 7.24 -0.34 18.73
N MET A 153 7.71 -0.83 17.57
CA MET A 153 6.86 -1.18 16.43
C MET A 153 5.89 -2.32 16.76
N THR A 154 6.39 -3.40 17.37
CA THR A 154 5.55 -4.52 17.82
C THR A 154 4.48 -4.06 18.82
N ASP A 155 4.87 -3.24 19.79
CA ASP A 155 3.94 -2.68 20.79
C ASP A 155 2.90 -1.74 20.15
N ALA A 156 3.27 -1.01 19.10
CA ALA A 156 2.36 -0.11 18.40
C ALA A 156 1.35 -0.85 17.51
N LEU A 157 1.80 -1.88 16.78
CA LEU A 157 0.95 -2.63 15.85
C LEU A 157 -0.01 -3.58 16.57
N GLN A 158 0.38 -4.12 17.74
CA GLN A 158 -0.44 -5.01 18.57
C GLN A 158 -0.99 -6.26 17.87
N VAL A 159 -0.39 -6.64 16.74
CA VAL A 159 -0.71 -7.88 16.01
C VAL A 159 0.60 -8.54 15.58
N ASP A 160 0.59 -9.87 15.48
CA ASP A 160 1.71 -10.65 14.98
C ASP A 160 1.86 -10.41 13.48
N CYS A 161 2.69 -9.43 13.11
CA CYS A 161 2.99 -9.11 11.72
C CYS A 161 4.09 -10.02 11.20
N GLU A 162 3.98 -10.43 9.92
CA GLU A 162 5.12 -11.03 9.25
C GLU A 162 6.17 -9.94 9.01
N MET A 163 7.35 -10.12 9.62
CA MET A 163 8.48 -9.23 9.39
C MET A 163 9.30 -9.77 8.22
N ALA A 164 9.13 -9.13 7.07
CA ALA A 164 9.95 -9.40 5.90
C ALA A 164 11.25 -8.60 5.99
N TRP A 165 12.34 -9.29 6.35
CA TRP A 165 13.71 -8.82 6.16
C TRP A 165 14.09 -8.95 4.68
N PRO A 166 14.94 -8.08 4.12
CA PRO A 166 14.89 -7.69 2.72
C PRO A 166 14.70 -8.88 1.77
N SER A 167 13.60 -8.83 1.02
CA SER A 167 13.40 -9.68 -0.13
C SER A 167 14.42 -9.25 -1.18
N SER A 168 15.45 -10.06 -1.38
CA SER A 168 16.26 -9.94 -2.58
C SER A 168 15.33 -10.21 -3.76
N GLY A 169 14.87 -9.16 -4.43
CA GLY A 169 14.28 -9.29 -5.75
C GLY A 169 15.34 -9.94 -6.63
N LEU A 170 15.24 -11.26 -6.83
CA LEU A 170 16.03 -11.98 -7.81
C LEU A 170 15.75 -11.32 -9.15
N ARG A 171 16.68 -10.48 -9.59
CA ARG A 171 16.65 -9.87 -10.92
C ARG A 171 16.63 -11.03 -11.90
N THR A 172 15.49 -11.21 -12.56
CA THR A 172 15.23 -12.35 -13.44
C THR A 172 16.31 -12.44 -14.51
N GLU A 173 16.83 -13.64 -14.70
CA GLU A 173 17.91 -13.99 -15.61
C GLU A 173 17.74 -13.33 -16.99
N ARG A 174 18.76 -12.60 -17.45
CA ARG A 174 18.83 -12.26 -18.87
C ARG A 174 19.14 -13.55 -19.63
N ARG A 175 18.15 -14.09 -20.35
CA ARG A 175 18.43 -15.09 -21.40
C ARG A 175 19.26 -14.44 -22.50
N ARG A 176 20.28 -15.15 -22.99
CA ARG A 176 20.95 -14.78 -24.25
C ARG A 176 19.97 -14.93 -25.42
N ALA A 177 20.29 -14.30 -26.55
CA ALA A 177 19.49 -14.40 -27.77
C ALA A 177 19.38 -15.85 -28.31
N ASP A 178 20.24 -16.76 -27.86
CA ASP A 178 20.24 -18.19 -28.18
C ASP A 178 19.39 -19.05 -27.21
N GLY A 179 18.72 -18.44 -26.23
CA GLY A 179 17.85 -19.13 -25.28
C GLY A 179 18.56 -19.84 -24.12
N MET A 180 19.89 -19.82 -24.06
CA MET A 180 20.64 -20.44 -22.97
C MET A 180 20.62 -19.57 -21.70
N PRO A 181 20.44 -20.17 -20.51
CA PRO A 181 20.58 -19.45 -19.24
C PRO A 181 22.04 -19.00 -19.09
N VAL A 182 22.25 -17.71 -18.78
CA VAL A 182 23.57 -17.22 -18.39
C VAL A 182 23.77 -17.59 -16.93
N PRO A 183 24.87 -18.27 -16.55
CA PRO A 183 25.21 -18.45 -15.15
C PRO A 183 25.36 -17.06 -14.51
N ALA A 184 24.35 -16.66 -13.73
CA ALA A 184 24.50 -15.52 -12.85
C ALA A 184 25.45 -15.97 -11.73
N VAL A 185 26.60 -15.32 -11.61
CA VAL A 185 27.35 -15.34 -10.35
C VAL A 185 26.33 -15.01 -9.26
N PRO A 186 26.22 -15.75 -8.15
CA PRO A 186 25.42 -15.33 -7.02
C PRO A 186 25.94 -13.94 -6.64
N ILE A 187 25.20 -12.90 -7.03
CA ILE A 187 25.45 -11.57 -6.50
C ILE A 187 24.99 -11.73 -5.07
N GLN A 188 25.94 -11.95 -4.15
CA GLN A 188 25.74 -11.68 -2.74
C GLN A 188 24.93 -10.39 -2.69
N ALA A 189 23.69 -10.47 -2.18
CA ALA A 189 22.71 -9.39 -2.32
C ALA A 189 23.44 -8.08 -2.09
N ARG A 190 23.61 -7.26 -3.12
CA ARG A 190 24.25 -5.97 -2.93
C ARG A 190 23.29 -5.24 -2.00
N HIS A 191 23.70 -5.09 -0.74
CA HIS A 191 23.07 -4.28 0.29
C HIS A 191 22.69 -2.92 -0.32
N SER A 192 21.49 -2.79 -0.87
CA SER A 192 21.07 -1.54 -1.52
C SER A 192 19.69 -1.06 -1.11
N ASP A 193 18.80 -1.94 -0.65
CA ASP A 193 17.51 -1.55 -0.07
C ASP A 193 17.29 -2.32 1.24
N CYS A 194 17.86 -1.83 2.35
CA CYS A 194 17.67 -2.41 3.69
C CYS A 194 16.33 -1.95 4.29
N ILE A 195 15.25 -2.13 3.54
CA ILE A 195 13.90 -1.81 3.99
C ILE A 195 13.39 -3.00 4.80
N THR A 196 13.04 -2.75 6.06
CA THR A 196 12.30 -3.70 6.89
C THR A 196 10.82 -3.42 6.69
N THR A 197 10.06 -4.45 6.33
CA THR A 197 8.62 -4.35 6.12
C THR A 197 7.88 -5.23 7.10
N TRP A 198 6.85 -4.67 7.73
CA TRP A 198 5.84 -5.39 8.49
C TRP A 198 4.60 -5.52 7.61
N ILE A 199 4.25 -6.75 7.24
CA ILE A 199 3.14 -7.05 6.33
C ILE A 199 2.07 -7.81 7.11
N TRP A 200 0.82 -7.36 6.96
CA TRP A 200 -0.35 -8.06 7.48
C TRP A 200 -1.41 -8.35 6.42
N ALA A 201 -1.22 -7.90 5.17
CA ALA A 201 -2.12 -8.21 4.06
C ALA A 201 -2.33 -9.72 3.83
N GLY A 202 -1.41 -10.56 4.28
CA GLY A 202 -1.50 -12.02 4.20
C GLY A 202 -2.16 -12.70 5.41
N LEU A 203 -2.52 -11.96 6.46
CA LEU A 203 -3.10 -12.54 7.68
C LEU A 203 -4.55 -13.00 7.44
N GLY A 204 -4.84 -14.22 7.88
CA GLY A 204 -6.18 -14.78 7.91
C GLY A 204 -6.98 -14.32 9.14
N PRO A 205 -8.29 -14.60 9.19
CA PRO A 205 -9.14 -14.21 10.32
C PRO A 205 -8.70 -14.79 11.67
N ASN A 206 -7.95 -15.90 11.64
CA ASN A 206 -7.45 -16.60 12.82
C ASN A 206 -6.13 -16.05 13.34
N ASP A 207 -5.45 -15.21 12.56
CA ASP A 207 -4.14 -14.63 12.90
C ASP A 207 -4.29 -13.27 13.59
N VAL A 208 -5.54 -12.81 13.81
CA VAL A 208 -5.87 -11.58 14.52
C VAL A 208 -6.31 -11.94 15.94
N PRO A 209 -5.69 -11.36 16.99
CA PRO A 209 -6.14 -11.56 18.35
C PRO A 209 -7.62 -11.15 18.51
N PRO A 210 -8.43 -11.92 19.27
CA PRO A 210 -9.78 -11.49 19.62
C PRO A 210 -9.72 -10.19 20.45
N ARG A 211 -10.58 -9.24 20.11
CA ARG A 211 -10.68 -7.92 20.76
C ARG A 211 -11.10 -8.01 22.22
#